data_AF-A0A4P9WRR6-F1
#
_entry.id   AF-A0A4P9WRR6-F1
#
_cell.length_a   1.000
_cell.length_b   1.000
_cell.length_c   1.000
_cell.angle_alpha   90.00
_cell.angle_beta   90.00
_cell.angle_gamma   90.00
#
_symmetry.space_group_name_H-M   'P 1'
#
loop_
_entity.id
_entity.type
_entity.pdbx_description
1 polymer ?
#
loop_
_entity_poly.entity_id
_entity_poly.type
_entity_poly.pdbx_seq_one_letter_code
_entity_poly.pdbx_strand_id
1 'polypeptide(L)'
;RAIQEVASSPVVERSVTIAAISTKELVTKDFAFEPDEHKMANAAHLMACSLAGSLAAVSSREPLRVAMAAHLRQMLTQAGYTEQVIPEPLIFMVVNSNLDLSRFIIEKAASEKSAPEIDRALNRNYLQRRKHRQQVAAAAGGGGGANPPPVFYDIAAVPSPYQTNLPDALRPMPNGLNAAQLRVYEDFA
;
A
#
# COMPACT_ATOMS: atom_id res chain seq x y z
N ARG A 1 5.23 22.64 10.02
CA ARG A 1 6.15 22.18 11.09
C ARG A 1 5.67 20.87 11.69
N ALA A 2 4.62 20.85 12.53
CA ALA A 2 4.09 19.61 13.12
C ALA A 2 3.82 18.48 12.12
N ILE A 3 3.15 18.78 11.00
CA ILE A 3 2.84 17.78 9.96
C ILE A 3 4.11 17.17 9.36
N GLN A 4 5.11 17.99 9.01
CA GLN A 4 6.37 17.51 8.41
C GLN A 4 7.17 16.63 9.37
N GLU A 5 7.19 17.01 10.64
CA GLU A 5 7.82 16.27 11.72
C GLU A 5 7.17 14.89 11.89
N VAL A 6 5.84 14.84 11.97
CA VAL A 6 5.11 13.60 12.16
C VAL A 6 5.09 12.73 10.90
N ALA A 7 5.01 13.33 9.70
CA ALA A 7 5.10 12.61 8.43
C ALA A 7 6.44 11.88 8.27
N SER A 8 7.53 12.44 8.82
CA SER A 8 8.86 11.83 8.83
C SER A 8 9.11 10.96 10.07
N SER A 9 8.11 10.75 10.92
CA SER A 9 8.29 10.02 12.17
C SER A 9 8.34 8.50 11.93
N PRO A 10 9.03 7.74 12.81
CA PRO A 10 9.08 6.28 12.72
C PRO A 10 7.72 5.58 12.73
N VAL A 11 6.68 6.24 13.26
CA VAL A 11 5.31 5.71 13.24
C VAL A 11 4.80 5.60 11.80
N VAL A 12 4.96 6.65 11.00
CA VAL A 12 4.50 6.67 9.60
C VAL A 12 5.33 5.71 8.75
N GLU A 13 6.65 5.63 8.98
CA GLU A 13 7.53 4.71 8.25
C GLU A 13 7.18 3.24 8.50
N ARG A 14 6.87 2.89 9.76
CA ARG A 14 6.38 1.55 10.10
C ARG A 14 5.04 1.25 9.43
N SER A 15 4.12 2.21 9.37
CA SER A 15 2.83 2.03 8.68
C SER A 15 3.01 1.69 7.21
N VAL A 16 3.90 2.42 6.50
CA VAL A 16 4.23 2.15 5.10
C VAL A 16 4.86 0.76 4.93
N THR A 17 5.77 0.39 5.83
CA THR A 17 6.48 -0.89 5.78
C THR A 17 5.51 -2.07 6.00
N ILE A 18 4.64 -1.97 7.00
CA ILE A 18 3.60 -2.99 7.27
C ILE A 18 2.69 -3.13 6.06
N ALA A 19 2.20 -2.02 5.51
CA ALA A 19 1.33 -2.05 4.34
C ALA A 19 2.01 -2.70 3.12
N ALA A 20 3.27 -2.36 2.85
CA ALA A 20 4.02 -2.94 1.73
C ALA A 20 4.24 -4.46 1.91
N ILE A 21 4.61 -4.92 3.11
CA ILE A 21 4.80 -6.35 3.40
C ILE A 21 3.47 -7.10 3.26
N SER A 22 2.41 -6.62 3.92
CA SER A 22 1.08 -7.27 3.85
C SER A 22 0.55 -7.32 2.42
N THR A 23 0.68 -6.24 1.66
CA THR A 23 0.26 -6.19 0.25
C THR A 23 1.06 -7.16 -0.59
N LYS A 24 2.39 -7.21 -0.42
CA LYS A 24 3.24 -8.15 -1.16
C LYS A 24 2.79 -9.59 -0.95
N GLU A 25 2.58 -10.01 0.29
CA GLU A 25 2.22 -11.39 0.61
C GLU A 25 0.84 -11.75 0.04
N LEU A 26 -0.15 -10.86 0.17
CA LEU A 26 -1.50 -11.09 -0.36
C LEU A 26 -1.55 -11.07 -1.88
N VAL A 27 -0.97 -10.05 -2.52
CA VAL A 27 -0.97 -9.92 -3.97
C VAL A 27 -0.16 -11.06 -4.61
N THR A 28 1.00 -11.43 -4.08
CA THR A 28 1.78 -12.55 -4.64
C THR A 28 1.02 -13.87 -4.58
N LYS A 29 0.26 -14.09 -3.50
CA LYS A 29 -0.61 -15.26 -3.35
C LYS A 29 -1.80 -15.24 -4.31
N ASP A 30 -2.54 -14.13 -4.38
CA ASP A 30 -3.75 -14.05 -5.19
C ASP A 30 -3.43 -14.06 -6.70
N PHE A 31 -2.32 -13.43 -7.09
CA PHE A 31 -1.87 -13.30 -8.48
C PHE A 31 -0.94 -14.45 -8.94
N ALA A 32 -0.85 -15.56 -8.21
CA ALA A 32 0.07 -16.66 -8.50
C ALA A 32 -0.04 -17.21 -9.94
N PHE A 33 -1.24 -17.19 -10.52
CA PHE A 33 -1.53 -17.63 -11.89
C PHE A 33 -1.83 -16.47 -12.86
N GLU A 34 -1.70 -15.21 -12.44
CA GLU A 34 -1.92 -14.06 -13.33
C GLU A 34 -0.62 -13.70 -14.07
N PRO A 35 -0.59 -13.85 -15.41
CA PRO A 35 0.60 -13.55 -16.21
C PRO A 35 0.85 -12.06 -16.42
N ASP A 36 -0.16 -11.20 -16.27
CA ASP A 36 -0.02 -9.77 -16.55
C ASP A 36 0.56 -8.99 -15.36
N GLU A 37 1.81 -8.52 -15.52
CA GLU A 37 2.45 -7.67 -14.52
C GLU A 37 1.70 -6.34 -14.27
N HIS A 38 0.98 -5.80 -15.25
CA HIS A 38 0.29 -4.52 -15.08
C HIS A 38 -0.93 -4.64 -14.16
N LYS A 39 -1.70 -5.73 -14.28
CA LYS A 39 -2.80 -5.99 -13.34
C LYS A 39 -2.28 -6.18 -11.92
N MET A 40 -1.19 -6.92 -11.76
CA MET A 40 -0.55 -7.13 -10.46
C MET A 40 -0.05 -5.80 -9.87
N ALA A 41 0.62 -4.97 -10.67
CA ALA A 41 1.13 -3.68 -10.22
C ALA A 41 0.00 -2.74 -9.80
N ASN A 42 -1.06 -2.64 -10.61
CA ASN A 42 -2.21 -1.80 -10.28
C ASN A 42 -2.88 -2.25 -8.97
N ALA A 43 -3.16 -3.53 -8.81
CA ALA A 43 -3.75 -4.07 -7.59
C ALA A 43 -2.87 -3.84 -6.35
N ALA A 44 -1.56 -4.00 -6.51
CA ALA A 44 -0.60 -3.73 -5.44
C ALA A 44 -0.52 -2.25 -5.06
N HIS A 45 -0.57 -1.34 -6.04
CA HIS A 45 -0.58 0.10 -5.78
C HIS A 45 -1.84 0.53 -5.04
N LEU A 46 -3.02 0.10 -5.50
CA LEU A 46 -4.29 0.44 -4.87
C LEU A 46 -4.31 -0.03 -3.40
N MET A 47 -3.97 -1.29 -3.16
CA MET A 47 -3.97 -1.86 -1.81
C MET A 47 -2.90 -1.24 -0.90
N ALA A 48 -1.65 -1.12 -1.35
CA ALA A 48 -0.57 -0.58 -0.53
C ALA A 48 -0.81 0.89 -0.15
N CYS A 49 -1.25 1.71 -1.12
CA CYS A 49 -1.54 3.12 -0.88
C CYS A 49 -2.68 3.32 0.11
N SER A 50 -3.78 2.57 -0.06
CA SER A 50 -4.95 2.66 0.81
C SER A 50 -4.62 2.22 2.24
N LEU A 51 -3.91 1.09 2.39
CA LEU A 51 -3.55 0.54 3.68
C LEU A 51 -2.51 1.39 4.41
N ALA A 52 -1.48 1.88 3.70
CA ALA A 52 -0.45 2.75 4.28
C ALA A 52 -1.05 4.07 4.77
N GLY A 53 -1.91 4.69 3.94
CA GLY A 53 -2.62 5.93 4.29
C GLY A 53 -3.47 5.75 5.54
N SER A 54 -4.38 4.76 5.51
CA SER A 54 -5.30 4.48 6.62
C SER A 54 -4.55 4.18 7.93
N LEU A 55 -3.51 3.35 7.87
CA LEU A 55 -2.73 2.97 9.05
C LEU A 55 -1.92 4.14 9.61
N ALA A 56 -1.30 4.95 8.74
CA ALA A 56 -0.57 6.14 9.15
C ALA A 56 -1.51 7.16 9.81
N ALA A 57 -2.66 7.43 9.19
CA ALA A 57 -3.63 8.42 9.65
C ALA A 57 -4.17 8.14 11.05
N VAL A 58 -4.38 6.86 11.38
CA VAL A 58 -4.81 6.43 12.72
C VAL A 58 -3.63 6.48 13.70
N SER A 59 -2.47 5.97 13.30
CA SER A 59 -1.30 5.83 14.19
C SER A 59 -0.66 7.18 14.55
N SER A 60 -0.74 8.15 13.65
CA SER A 60 -0.14 9.48 13.82
C SER A 60 -1.05 10.48 14.54
N ARG A 61 -2.31 10.13 14.84
CA ARG A 61 -3.31 11.06 15.38
C ARG A 61 -2.86 11.72 16.68
N GLU A 62 -2.43 10.91 17.65
CA GLU A 62 -2.00 11.41 18.95
C GLU A 62 -0.65 12.15 18.88
N PRO A 63 0.40 11.60 18.21
CA PRO A 63 1.63 12.35 17.97
C PRO A 63 1.41 13.71 17.29
N LEU A 64 0.51 13.78 16.32
CA LEU A 64 0.16 15.00 15.60
C LEU A 64 -0.50 16.04 16.51
N ARG A 65 -1.45 15.60 17.35
CA ARG A 65 -2.11 16.47 18.34
C ARG A 65 -1.09 17.08 19.30
N VAL A 66 -0.17 16.26 19.82
CA VAL A 66 0.89 16.70 20.74
C VAL A 66 1.85 17.68 20.06
N ALA A 67 2.33 17.35 18.86
CA ALA A 67 3.24 18.21 18.11
C ALA A 67 2.60 19.56 17.75
N MET A 68 1.35 19.56 17.27
CA MET A 68 0.63 20.80 16.94
C MET A 68 0.46 21.70 18.16
N ALA A 69 0.08 21.14 19.31
CA ALA A 69 -0.05 21.90 20.55
C ALA A 69 1.30 22.48 21.03
N ALA A 70 2.39 21.70 20.93
CA ALA A 70 3.73 22.18 21.28
C ALA A 70 4.19 23.34 20.38
N HIS A 71 4.04 23.20 19.06
CA HIS A 71 4.42 24.25 18.10
C HIS A 71 3.56 25.51 18.26
N LEU A 72 2.25 25.36 18.48
CA LEU A 72 1.35 26.49 18.72
C LEU A 72 1.72 27.24 20.01
N ARG A 73 1.98 26.52 21.11
CA ARG A 73 2.49 27.12 22.36
C ARG A 73 3.75 27.92 22.12
N GLN A 74 4.74 27.32 21.46
CA GLN A 74 6.01 27.97 21.18
C GLN A 74 5.82 29.27 20.37
N MET A 75 4.94 29.27 19.36
CA MET A 75 4.64 30.46 18.57
C MET A 75 3.96 31.56 19.39
N LEU A 76 3.03 31.20 20.27
CA LEU A 76 2.33 32.16 21.14
C LEU A 76 3.28 32.81 22.14
N THR A 77 4.15 32.02 22.78
CA THR A 77 5.18 32.54 23.68
C THR A 77 6.15 33.48 22.96
N GLN A 78 6.58 33.13 21.75
CA GLN A 78 7.44 33.99 20.92
C GLN A 78 6.77 35.31 20.52
N ALA A 79 5.44 35.30 20.37
CA ALA A 79 4.65 36.49 20.10
C ALA A 79 4.31 37.32 21.36
N GLY A 80 4.80 36.92 22.54
CA GLY A 80 4.61 37.65 23.79
C GLY A 80 3.31 37.34 24.53
N TYR A 81 2.55 36.34 24.09
CA TYR A 81 1.38 35.85 24.83
C TYR A 81 1.83 34.96 25.99
N THR A 82 1.31 35.22 27.18
CA THR A 82 1.53 34.40 28.38
C THR A 82 0.44 33.34 28.53
N GLU A 83 0.70 32.28 29.28
CA GLU A 83 -0.31 31.24 29.60
C GLU A 83 -1.54 31.80 30.33
N GLN A 84 -1.41 32.94 31.02
CA GLN A 84 -2.54 33.63 31.65
C GLN A 84 -3.48 34.25 30.61
N VAL A 85 -2.96 34.66 29.47
CA VAL A 85 -3.74 35.27 28.37
C VAL A 85 -4.32 34.20 27.46
N ILE A 86 -3.57 33.12 27.19
CA ILE A 86 -4.02 32.00 26.37
C ILE A 86 -3.95 30.70 27.18
N PRO A 87 -5.09 30.27 27.76
CA PRO A 87 -5.18 29.00 28.47
C PRO A 87 -4.99 27.80 27.55
N GLU A 88 -4.39 26.73 28.09
CA GLU A 88 -4.13 25.46 27.38
C GLU A 88 -5.39 24.85 26.71
N PRO A 89 -6.60 24.87 27.31
CA PRO A 89 -7.80 24.36 26.64
C PRO A 89 -8.10 25.06 25.30
N LEU A 90 -7.75 26.34 25.15
CA LEU A 90 -7.96 27.09 23.90
C LEU A 90 -7.02 26.59 22.80
N ILE A 91 -5.78 26.26 23.16
CA ILE A 91 -4.79 25.67 22.24
C ILE A 91 -5.30 24.32 21.74
N PHE A 92 -5.76 23.46 22.64
CA PHE A 92 -6.31 22.16 22.24
C PHE A 92 -7.59 22.28 21.40
N MET A 93 -8.44 23.27 21.66
CA MET A 93 -9.59 23.55 20.81
C MET A 93 -9.16 23.85 19.37
N VAL A 94 -8.20 24.76 19.17
CA VAL A 94 -7.65 25.09 17.84
C VAL A 94 -7.00 23.88 17.19
N VAL A 95 -6.20 23.12 17.93
CA VAL A 95 -5.54 21.91 17.41
C VAL A 95 -6.57 20.88 16.95
N ASN A 96 -7.57 20.59 17.77
CA ASN A 96 -8.60 19.59 17.44
C ASN A 96 -9.42 20.00 16.20
N SER A 97 -9.72 21.29 16.03
CA SER A 97 -10.41 21.80 14.83
C SER A 97 -9.59 21.65 13.54
N ASN A 98 -8.27 21.50 13.63
CA ASN A 98 -7.37 21.37 12.48
C ASN A 98 -6.76 19.97 12.34
N LEU A 99 -7.13 19.04 13.22
CA LEU A 99 -6.52 17.73 13.30
C LEU A 99 -6.87 16.86 12.08
N ASP A 100 -8.12 16.93 11.60
CA ASP A 100 -8.58 16.12 10.46
C ASP A 100 -7.90 16.53 9.15
N LEU A 101 -7.73 17.84 8.92
CA LEU A 101 -6.96 18.33 7.76
C LEU A 101 -5.50 17.88 7.84
N SER A 102 -4.89 18.00 9.02
CA SER A 102 -3.49 17.60 9.23
C SER A 102 -3.30 16.09 9.06
N ARG A 103 -4.28 15.29 9.51
CA ARG A 103 -4.35 13.84 9.33
C ARG A 103 -4.44 13.49 7.84
N PHE A 104 -5.33 14.12 7.09
CA PHE A 104 -5.47 13.90 5.64
C PHE A 104 -4.15 14.11 4.89
N ILE A 105 -3.38 15.13 5.27
CA ILE A 105 -2.06 15.39 4.66
C ILE A 105 -1.06 14.27 4.98
N ILE A 106 -1.04 13.76 6.22
CA ILE A 106 -0.18 12.62 6.59
C ILE A 106 -0.61 11.35 5.86
N GLU A 107 -1.91 11.10 5.77
CA GLU A 107 -2.49 9.99 5.04
C GLU A 107 -2.01 10.00 3.59
N LYS A 108 -2.15 11.14 2.91
CA LYS A 108 -1.73 11.28 1.52
C LYS A 108 -0.22 11.07 1.36
N ALA A 109 0.59 11.65 2.25
CA ALA A 109 2.04 11.48 2.22
C ALA A 109 2.48 10.02 2.42
N ALA A 110 1.81 9.29 3.32
CA ALA A 110 2.08 7.87 3.55
C ALA A 110 1.66 7.02 2.34
N SER A 111 0.50 7.29 1.74
CA SER A 111 0.05 6.63 0.52
C SER A 111 1.04 6.81 -0.63
N GLU A 112 1.48 8.04 -0.90
CA GLU A 112 2.47 8.34 -1.96
C GLU A 112 3.82 7.67 -1.69
N LYS A 113 4.28 7.64 -0.43
CA LYS A 113 5.52 6.97 -0.05
C LYS A 113 5.44 5.45 -0.22
N SER A 114 4.25 4.85 -0.15
CA SER A 114 4.08 3.40 -0.26
C SER A 114 4.22 2.84 -1.67
N ALA A 115 3.89 3.62 -2.71
CA ALA A 115 3.97 3.19 -4.11
C ALA A 115 5.37 2.69 -4.53
N PRO A 116 6.47 3.46 -4.32
CA PRO A 116 7.81 2.98 -4.66
C PRO A 116 8.27 1.82 -3.78
N GLU A 117 7.80 1.73 -2.52
CA GLU A 117 8.14 0.63 -1.61
C GLU A 117 7.52 -0.69 -2.07
N ILE A 118 6.25 -0.68 -2.48
CA ILE A 118 5.60 -1.89 -3.00
C ILE A 118 6.20 -2.33 -4.35
N ASP A 119 6.57 -1.38 -5.21
CA ASP A 119 7.26 -1.71 -6.47
C ASP A 119 8.61 -2.37 -6.23
N ARG A 120 9.38 -1.86 -5.27
CA ARG A 120 10.64 -2.47 -4.85
C ARG A 120 10.42 -3.88 -4.31
N ALA A 121 9.38 -4.06 -3.48
CA ALA A 121 9.05 -5.33 -2.87
C ALA A 121 8.59 -6.39 -3.89
N LEU A 122 7.91 -5.97 -4.96
CA LEU A 122 7.37 -6.83 -6.02
C LEU A 122 8.22 -6.94 -7.29
N ASN A 123 9.34 -6.21 -7.39
CA ASN A 123 10.19 -6.18 -8.57
C ASN A 123 10.53 -7.58 -9.13
N ARG A 124 10.83 -8.56 -8.25
CA ARG A 124 11.11 -9.94 -8.69
C ARG A 124 9.89 -10.58 -9.38
N ASN A 125 8.70 -10.37 -8.83
CA ASN A 125 7.44 -10.93 -9.33
C ASN A 125 7.06 -10.32 -10.70
N TYR A 126 7.31 -9.02 -10.89
CA TYR A 126 7.14 -8.36 -12.18
C TYR A 126 8.12 -8.89 -13.23
N LEU A 127 9.39 -9.09 -12.86
CA LEU A 127 10.41 -9.63 -13.76
C LEU A 127 10.10 -11.06 -14.21
N GLN A 128 9.55 -11.91 -13.34
CA GLN A 128 9.12 -13.26 -13.70
C GLN A 128 8.01 -13.25 -14.75
N ARG A 129 7.00 -12.39 -14.58
CA ARG A 129 5.90 -12.21 -15.55
C ARG A 129 6.39 -11.68 -16.89
N ARG A 130 7.29 -10.69 -16.88
CA ARG A 130 7.91 -10.16 -18.11
C ARG A 130 8.72 -11.22 -18.86
N LYS A 131 9.50 -12.05 -18.14
CA LYS A 131 10.24 -13.17 -18.75
C LYS A 131 9.30 -14.19 -19.38
N HIS A 132 8.22 -14.54 -18.67
CA HIS A 132 7.20 -15.44 -19.19
C HIS A 132 6.55 -14.90 -20.48
N ARG A 133 6.14 -13.62 -20.48
CA ARG A 133 5.59 -12.94 -21.65
C ARG A 133 6.53 -13.01 -22.86
N GLN A 134 7.83 -12.80 -22.65
CA GLN A 134 8.85 -12.91 -23.70
C GLN A 134 9.01 -14.34 -24.22
N GLN A 135 8.97 -15.34 -23.34
CA GLN A 135 9.03 -16.76 -23.73
C GLN A 135 7.83 -17.18 -24.57
N VAL A 136 6.63 -16.75 -24.17
CA VAL A 136 5.38 -17.00 -24.93
C VAL A 136 5.44 -16.32 -26.29
N ALA A 137 5.90 -15.07 -26.36
CA ALA A 137 6.06 -14.35 -27.63
C ALA A 137 7.09 -15.01 -28.57
N ALA A 138 8.21 -15.47 -28.03
CA ALA A 138 9.24 -16.18 -28.80
C ALA A 138 8.71 -17.53 -29.35
N ALA A 139 7.93 -18.26 -28.56
CA ALA A 139 7.30 -19.50 -28.98
C ALA A 139 6.22 -19.28 -30.06
N ALA A 140 5.53 -18.13 -30.05
CA ALA A 140 4.55 -17.78 -31.07
C ALA A 140 5.17 -17.33 -32.41
N GLY A 141 6.38 -16.77 -32.39
CA GLY A 141 7.09 -16.28 -33.60
C GLY A 141 7.87 -17.36 -34.36
N GLY A 142 8.13 -18.52 -33.75
CA GLY A 142 8.75 -19.67 -34.39
C GLY A 142 7.69 -20.62 -34.95
N GLY A 143 7.39 -20.52 -36.24
CA GLY A 143 6.34 -21.32 -36.88
C GLY A 143 6.48 -22.83 -36.60
N GLY A 144 5.46 -23.40 -35.98
CA GLY A 144 5.24 -24.86 -35.97
C GLY A 144 5.53 -25.55 -34.64
N GLY A 145 4.56 -25.53 -33.74
CA GLY A 145 4.45 -26.50 -32.66
C GLY A 145 3.03 -26.51 -32.12
N ALA A 146 2.33 -27.65 -32.22
CA ALA A 146 0.95 -27.86 -31.79
C ALA A 146 0.73 -27.79 -30.25
N ASN A 147 1.68 -27.21 -29.51
CA ASN A 147 1.60 -27.12 -28.06
C ASN A 147 1.02 -25.77 -27.63
N PRO A 148 0.04 -25.75 -26.71
CA PRO A 148 -0.46 -24.52 -26.13
C PRO A 148 0.69 -23.78 -25.41
N PRO A 149 0.64 -22.42 -25.37
CA PRO A 149 1.62 -21.64 -24.63
C PRO A 149 1.66 -22.09 -23.16
N PRO A 150 2.85 -22.13 -22.53
CA PRO A 150 2.95 -22.50 -21.13
C PRO A 150 2.08 -21.57 -20.27
N VAL A 151 1.40 -22.14 -19.27
CA VAL A 151 0.64 -21.36 -18.29
C VAL A 151 1.61 -20.66 -17.35
N PHE A 152 1.35 -19.40 -17.00
CA PHE A 152 2.11 -18.72 -15.96
C PHE A 152 1.78 -19.29 -14.59
N TYR A 153 2.82 -19.65 -13.84
CA TYR A 153 2.70 -20.05 -12.45
C TYR A 153 3.92 -19.59 -11.68
N ASP A 154 3.70 -18.80 -10.64
CA ASP A 154 4.77 -18.37 -9.74
C ASP A 154 5.12 -19.48 -8.74
N ILE A 155 6.18 -20.24 -9.05
CA ILE A 155 6.68 -21.34 -8.21
C ILE A 155 7.03 -20.85 -6.78
N ALA A 156 7.38 -19.57 -6.62
CA ALA A 156 7.71 -19.00 -5.32
C ALA A 156 6.47 -18.59 -4.51
N ALA A 157 5.31 -18.43 -5.15
CA ALA A 157 4.01 -18.36 -4.50
C ALA A 157 3.61 -19.79 -4.09
N VAL A 158 4.32 -20.32 -3.10
CA VAL A 158 4.24 -21.68 -2.52
C VAL A 158 2.97 -22.46 -2.92
N PRO A 159 3.08 -23.66 -3.54
CA PRO A 159 1.97 -24.59 -3.60
C PRO A 159 1.72 -25.08 -2.18
N SER A 160 0.95 -24.30 -1.43
CA SER A 160 0.47 -24.74 -0.14
C SER A 160 -0.35 -26.01 -0.38
N PRO A 161 -0.17 -27.10 0.40
CA PRO A 161 -0.97 -28.33 0.24
C PRO A 161 -2.49 -28.06 0.28
N TYR A 162 -2.89 -26.89 0.78
CA TYR A 162 -4.24 -26.35 0.73
C TYR A 162 -4.76 -26.04 -0.69
N GLN A 163 -3.93 -25.64 -1.67
CA GLN A 163 -4.37 -25.35 -3.06
C GLN A 163 -4.84 -26.60 -3.81
N THR A 164 -4.22 -27.74 -3.55
CA THR A 164 -4.66 -29.04 -4.08
C THR A 164 -5.99 -29.49 -3.47
N ASN A 165 -6.27 -29.11 -2.21
CA ASN A 165 -7.48 -29.49 -1.48
C ASN A 165 -8.60 -28.43 -1.52
N LEU A 166 -8.37 -27.31 -2.21
CA LEU A 166 -9.39 -26.27 -2.39
C LEU A 166 -10.49 -26.79 -3.33
N PRO A 167 -11.78 -26.58 -3.00
CA PRO A 167 -12.87 -26.82 -3.92
C PRO A 167 -12.66 -26.06 -5.23
N ASP A 168 -13.14 -26.60 -6.36
CA ASP A 168 -12.90 -26.01 -7.68
C ASP A 168 -13.35 -24.55 -7.79
N ALA A 169 -14.40 -24.14 -7.04
CA ALA A 169 -14.88 -22.76 -7.00
C ALA A 169 -13.89 -21.75 -6.34
N LEU A 170 -12.96 -22.23 -5.51
CA LEU A 170 -11.99 -21.41 -4.79
C LEU A 170 -10.55 -21.64 -5.27
N ARG A 171 -10.34 -22.57 -6.21
CA ARG A 171 -9.02 -22.82 -6.78
C ARG A 171 -8.64 -21.65 -7.69
N PRO A 172 -7.41 -21.11 -7.57
CA PRO A 172 -6.90 -20.13 -8.51
C PRO A 172 -6.94 -20.69 -9.94
N MET A 173 -7.47 -19.90 -10.87
CA MET A 173 -7.65 -20.36 -12.24
C MET A 173 -6.36 -20.14 -13.06
N PRO A 174 -5.99 -21.08 -13.96
CA PRO A 174 -4.82 -20.95 -14.84
C PRO A 174 -4.84 -19.73 -15.78
N ASN A 175 -6.01 -19.12 -15.99
CA ASN A 175 -6.20 -17.96 -16.86
C ASN A 175 -6.08 -16.61 -16.12
N GLY A 176 -5.63 -16.63 -14.86
CA GLY A 176 -5.51 -15.42 -14.03
C GLY A 176 -6.78 -15.10 -13.26
N LEU A 177 -6.87 -13.87 -12.76
CA LEU A 177 -8.00 -13.44 -11.94
C LEU A 177 -9.19 -13.04 -12.83
N ASN A 178 -10.40 -13.38 -12.37
CA ASN A 178 -11.62 -12.89 -12.99
C ASN A 178 -11.96 -11.44 -12.53
N ALA A 179 -12.89 -10.79 -13.22
CA ALA A 179 -13.27 -9.41 -12.92
C ALA A 179 -13.83 -9.23 -11.50
N ALA A 180 -14.57 -10.21 -10.97
CA ALA A 180 -15.11 -10.13 -9.61
C ALA A 180 -14.01 -10.21 -8.54
N GLN A 181 -12.94 -10.98 -8.79
CA GLN A 181 -11.77 -11.07 -7.93
C GLN A 181 -10.92 -9.80 -7.98
N LEU A 182 -10.75 -9.22 -9.17
CA LEU A 182 -10.04 -7.94 -9.34
C LEU A 182 -10.77 -6.77 -8.68
N ARG A 183 -12.11 -6.79 -8.66
CA ARG A 183 -12.93 -5.75 -8.03
C ARG A 183 -12.59 -5.50 -6.56
N VAL A 184 -12.19 -6.54 -5.82
CA VAL A 184 -11.77 -6.40 -4.42
C VAL A 184 -10.58 -5.42 -4.29
N TYR A 185 -9.71 -5.38 -5.30
CA TYR A 185 -8.59 -4.45 -5.34
C TYR A 185 -8.99 -3.06 -5.83
N GLU A 186 -9.99 -2.97 -6.71
CA GLU A 186 -10.56 -1.69 -7.17
C GLU A 186 -11.27 -0.93 -6.05
N ASP A 187 -11.86 -1.64 -5.09
CA ASP A 187 -12.51 -1.04 -3.91
C ASP A 187 -11.52 -0.35 -2.95
N PHE A 188 -10.19 -0.51 -3.14
CA PHE A 188 -9.18 0.26 -2.40
C PHE A 188 -8.91 1.66 -2.99
N ALA A 189 -9.42 1.97 -4.18
CA ALA A 189 -9.21 3.23 -4.88
C ALA A 189 -9.89 4.43 -4.21
#